data_AF-A0A8J4Y6Y9-F1
#
_entry.id   AF-A0A8J4Y6Y9-F1
#
_cell.length_a   1.000
_cell.length_b   1.000
_cell.length_c   1.000
_cell.angle_alpha   90.00
_cell.angle_beta   90.00
_cell.angle_gamma   90.00
#
_symmetry.space_group_name_H-M   'P 1'
#
loop_
_entity.id
_entity.type
_entity.pdbx_description
1 polymer ?
#
loop_
_entity_poly.entity_id
_entity_poly.type
_entity_poly.pdbx_seq_one_letter_code
_entity_poly.pdbx_strand_id
1 'polypeptide(L)'
;MALLQRLIGQGQTFAHLAKIALDLALREGRDSGSINVVFDVYREVFIKNAERRKRGSDEGVRFKTFASGHEIRQWRKLLPDPYSRSSLIRFLIEEWKDEKDREHRQQDYLHDP
;
A
#
# COMPACT_ATOMS: atom_id res chain seq x y z
N MET A 1 7.89 3.77 -4.11
CA MET A 1 7.88 2.37 -3.60
C MET A 1 8.69 2.10 -2.32
N ALA A 2 9.74 2.87 -2.01
CA ALA A 2 10.64 2.59 -0.89
C ALA A 2 9.96 2.49 0.49
N LEU A 3 8.96 3.35 0.76
CA LEU A 3 8.20 3.32 2.02
C LEU A 3 7.48 1.99 2.25
N LEU A 4 6.72 1.51 1.27
CA LEU A 4 6.00 0.24 1.38
C LEU A 4 6.94 -0.96 1.50
N GLN A 5 8.15 -0.90 0.93
CA GLN A 5 9.13 -1.98 1.05
C GLN A 5 9.74 -2.09 2.46
N ARG A 6 9.73 -1.00 3.24
CA ARG A 6 10.20 -0.98 4.63
C ARG A 6 9.18 -1.55 5.61
N LEU A 7 7.92 -1.68 5.19
CA LEU A 7 6.84 -2.22 6.02
C LEU A 7 6.93 -3.74 6.13
N ILE A 8 6.52 -4.26 7.29
CA ILE A 8 6.26 -5.68 7.51
C ILE A 8 4.74 -5.84 7.67
N GLY A 9 4.06 -6.16 6.57
CA GLY A 9 2.61 -6.33 6.57
C GLY A 9 2.14 -7.70 7.07
N GLN A 10 3.03 -8.68 7.26
CA GLN A 10 2.65 -10.05 7.58
C GLN A 10 1.85 -10.13 8.89
N GLY A 11 0.67 -10.75 8.85
CA GLY A 11 -0.21 -10.90 10.02
C GLY A 11 -0.99 -9.64 10.40
N GLN A 12 -0.80 -8.53 9.68
CA GLN A 12 -1.58 -7.31 9.87
C GLN A 12 -2.80 -7.29 8.95
N THR A 13 -3.81 -6.50 9.30
CA THR A 13 -4.92 -6.21 8.38
C THR A 13 -4.50 -5.16 7.35
N PHE A 14 -5.17 -5.11 6.20
CA PHE A 14 -4.91 -4.08 5.20
C PHE A 14 -5.23 -2.66 5.72
N ALA A 15 -6.24 -2.50 6.58
CA ALA A 15 -6.51 -1.21 7.25
C ALA A 15 -5.32 -0.76 8.11
N HIS A 16 -4.79 -1.67 8.93
CA HIS A 16 -3.66 -1.36 9.79
C HIS A 16 -2.41 -1.01 8.98
N LEU A 17 -2.18 -1.75 7.89
CA LEU A 17 -1.12 -1.43 6.94
C LEU A 17 -1.29 -0.02 6.35
N ALA A 18 -2.52 0.35 5.96
CA ALA A 18 -2.80 1.68 5.43
C ALA A 18 -2.51 2.79 6.46
N LYS A 19 -2.85 2.57 7.73
CA LYS A 19 -2.53 3.48 8.83
C LYS A 19 -1.02 3.65 9.00
N ILE A 20 -0.26 2.55 9.13
CA ILE A 20 1.20 2.63 9.30
C ILE A 20 1.86 3.32 8.10
N ALA A 21 1.41 2.99 6.88
CA ALA A 21 1.96 3.58 5.67
C ALA A 21 1.75 5.12 5.63
N LEU A 22 0.59 5.59 6.06
CA LEU A 22 0.30 7.02 6.19
C LEU A 22 1.15 7.67 7.29
N ASP A 23 1.21 7.06 8.47
CA ASP A 23 2.00 7.57 9.60
C ASP A 23 3.47 7.74 9.24
N LEU A 24 4.04 6.78 8.51
CA LEU A 24 5.41 6.91 8.02
C LEU A 24 5.56 8.04 7.01
N ALA A 25 4.63 8.21 6.08
CA ALA A 25 4.68 9.30 5.11
C ALA A 25 4.59 10.67 5.80
N LEU A 26 3.74 10.81 6.81
CA LEU A 26 3.62 12.02 7.63
C LEU A 26 4.87 12.30 8.44
N ARG A 27 5.50 11.26 9.03
CA ARG A 27 6.76 11.40 9.78
C ARG A 27 7.92 11.85 8.89
N GLU A 28 8.07 11.26 7.71
CA GLU A 28 9.14 11.61 6.75
C GLU A 28 9.00 13.06 6.25
N GLY A 29 7.76 13.57 6.19
CA GLY A 29 7.47 14.96 5.77
C GLY A 29 7.11 15.91 6.91
N ARG A 30 7.41 15.58 8.18
CA ARG A 30 6.94 16.32 9.37
C ARG A 30 7.24 17.82 9.31
N ASP A 31 8.39 18.20 8.79
CA ASP A 31 8.85 19.60 8.72
C ASP A 31 8.46 20.28 7.40
N SER A 32 7.61 19.65 6.58
CA SER A 32 7.16 20.16 5.29
C SER A 32 5.80 20.85 5.40
N GLY A 33 5.63 21.99 4.74
CA GLY A 33 4.33 22.67 4.67
C GLY A 33 3.25 21.88 3.93
N SER A 34 3.64 20.92 3.10
CA SER A 34 2.73 19.93 2.50
C SER A 34 3.48 18.66 2.11
N ILE A 35 2.76 17.53 2.07
CA ILE A 35 3.31 16.22 1.72
C ILE A 35 2.56 15.69 0.50
N ASN A 36 3.30 15.42 -0.58
CA ASN A 36 2.76 14.81 -1.79
C ASN A 36 3.29 13.37 -1.91
N VAL A 37 2.42 12.38 -1.72
CA VAL A 37 2.79 10.97 -1.85
C VAL A 37 2.54 10.50 -3.28
N VAL A 38 3.60 10.10 -3.97
CA VAL A 38 3.54 9.57 -5.34
C VAL A 38 3.83 8.07 -5.33
N PHE A 39 2.92 7.30 -5.90
CA PHE A 39 3.11 5.86 -6.11
C PHE A 39 3.59 5.59 -7.53
N ASP A 40 4.58 4.70 -7.68
CA ASP A 40 4.99 4.17 -8.98
C ASP A 40 3.90 3.23 -9.51
N VAL A 41 2.90 3.78 -10.19
CA VAL A 41 1.82 2.99 -10.79
C VAL A 41 2.29 2.45 -12.13
N TYR A 42 2.56 1.15 -12.13
CA TYR A 42 2.82 0.38 -13.34
C TYR A 42 1.46 0.12 -14.04
N ARG A 43 1.28 0.58 -15.29
CA ARG A 43 0.17 0.20 -16.21
C ARG A 43 -0.09 -1.32 -16.23
N GLU A 44 -1.34 -1.75 -16.22
CA GLU A 44 -1.68 -3.19 -16.11
C GLU A 44 -1.11 -4.07 -17.26
N VAL A 45 -0.80 -3.47 -18.42
CA VAL A 45 -0.22 -4.15 -19.59
C VAL A 45 1.24 -3.69 -19.80
N PHE A 46 2.22 -4.46 -19.33
CA PHE A 46 3.63 -4.27 -19.69
C PHE A 46 4.16 -5.38 -20.59
N ILE A 47 5.10 -5.02 -21.46
CA ILE A 47 5.97 -5.94 -22.20
C ILE A 47 6.63 -6.96 -21.27
N LYS A 48 7.02 -6.55 -20.05
CA LYS A 48 7.58 -7.46 -19.04
C LYS A 48 6.58 -8.50 -18.52
N ASN A 49 5.28 -8.19 -18.48
CA ASN A 49 4.26 -9.19 -18.15
C ASN A 49 4.09 -10.19 -19.30
N ALA A 50 4.14 -9.70 -20.55
CA ALA A 50 4.18 -10.58 -21.72
C ALA A 50 5.43 -11.49 -21.72
N GLU A 51 6.60 -10.97 -21.35
CA GLU A 51 7.82 -11.78 -21.17
C GLU A 51 7.70 -12.80 -20.04
N ARG A 52 7.14 -12.42 -18.88
CA ARG A 52 6.95 -13.33 -17.74
C ARG A 52 5.96 -14.45 -18.06
N ARG A 53 4.87 -14.13 -18.78
CA ARG A 53 3.95 -15.12 -19.36
C ARG A 53 4.65 -16.08 -20.30
N LYS A 54 5.46 -15.55 -21.21
CA LYS A 54 6.25 -16.35 -22.16
C LYS A 54 7.24 -17.30 -21.45
N ARG A 55 7.72 -16.94 -20.26
CA ARG A 55 8.62 -17.75 -19.42
C ARG A 55 7.89 -18.71 -18.47
N GLY A 56 6.55 -18.80 -18.51
CA GLY A 56 5.77 -19.66 -17.61
C GLY A 56 5.74 -19.20 -16.14
N SER A 57 6.11 -17.95 -15.86
CA SER A 57 6.24 -17.41 -14.50
C SER A 57 4.98 -16.70 -13.98
N ASP A 58 3.87 -16.74 -14.73
CA ASP A 58 2.66 -15.91 -14.46
C ASP A 58 1.67 -16.55 -13.46
N GLU A 59 1.98 -17.73 -12.92
CA GLU A 59 1.15 -18.44 -11.94
C GLU A 59 1.42 -17.98 -10.48
N GLY A 60 1.72 -16.70 -10.30
CA GLY A 60 1.74 -16.08 -8.98
C GLY A 60 0.34 -15.96 -8.39
N VAL A 61 0.21 -16.13 -7.07
CA VAL A 61 -1.04 -15.90 -6.33
C VAL A 61 -1.51 -14.47 -6.58
N ARG A 62 -2.56 -14.30 -7.40
CA ARG A 62 -3.16 -13.00 -7.70
C ARG A 62 -4.11 -12.61 -6.57
N PHE A 63 -3.78 -11.56 -5.83
CA PHE A 63 -4.68 -10.97 -4.85
C PHE A 63 -5.75 -10.17 -5.60
N LYS A 64 -6.95 -10.74 -5.75
CA LYS A 64 -8.04 -10.13 -6.53
C LYS A 64 -8.71 -8.96 -5.81
N THR A 65 -8.78 -9.00 -4.48
CA THR A 65 -9.50 -8.00 -3.68
C THR A 65 -8.82 -7.80 -2.34
N PHE A 66 -8.43 -6.56 -2.04
CA PHE A 66 -8.02 -6.13 -0.72
C PHE A 66 -9.24 -5.59 0.01
N ALA A 67 -9.51 -6.11 1.20
CA ALA A 67 -10.54 -5.60 2.07
C ALA A 67 -9.90 -5.21 3.40
N SER A 68 -10.39 -4.12 3.98
CA SER A 68 -9.83 -3.50 5.19
C SER A 68 -9.56 -4.51 6.32
N GLY A 69 -10.53 -5.40 6.61
CA GLY A 69 -10.40 -6.41 7.66
C GLY A 69 -9.64 -7.70 7.29
N HIS A 70 -9.17 -7.86 6.05
CA HIS A 70 -8.44 -9.07 5.67
C HIS A 70 -7.00 -9.04 6.17
N GLU A 71 -6.56 -10.16 6.75
CA GLU A 71 -5.17 -10.34 7.15
C GLU A 71 -4.24 -10.63 5.97
N ILE A 72 -3.06 -10.01 6.02
CA ILE A 72 -2.00 -10.20 5.05
C ILE A 72 -1.22 -11.47 5.39
N ARG A 73 -1.47 -12.54 4.63
CA ARG A 73 -0.80 -13.83 4.83
C ARG A 73 0.49 -14.03 4.03
N GLN A 74 0.72 -13.26 2.97
CA GLN A 74 1.90 -13.45 2.11
C GLN A 74 2.50 -12.11 1.66
N TRP A 75 2.93 -11.30 2.62
CA TRP A 75 3.48 -9.96 2.38
C TRP A 75 4.62 -9.93 1.34
N ARG A 76 5.55 -10.89 1.43
CA ARG A 76 6.71 -10.99 0.52
C ARG A 76 6.32 -11.31 -0.93
N LYS A 77 5.15 -11.89 -1.18
CA LYS A 77 4.66 -12.21 -2.53
C LYS A 77 3.79 -11.09 -3.12
N LEU A 78 3.24 -10.24 -2.26
CA LEU A 78 2.38 -9.10 -2.64
C LEU A 78 3.14 -8.02 -3.40
N LEU A 79 4.32 -7.64 -2.92
CA LEU A 79 5.08 -6.52 -3.49
C LEU A 79 5.73 -6.83 -4.84
N PRO A 80 6.28 -8.04 -5.12
CA PRO A 80 6.87 -8.35 -6.42
C PRO A 80 5.86 -8.45 -7.55
N ASP A 81 4.62 -8.86 -7.27
CA ASP A 81 3.56 -9.02 -8.27
C ASP A 81 2.99 -7.66 -8.71
N PRO A 82 3.09 -7.28 -10.01
CA PRO A 82 2.62 -5.98 -10.48
C PRO A 82 1.12 -5.76 -10.26
N TYR A 83 0.30 -6.81 -10.44
CA TYR A 83 -1.15 -6.70 -10.27
C TYR A 83 -1.52 -6.44 -8.81
N SER A 84 -1.02 -7.29 -7.91
CA SER A 84 -1.25 -7.16 -6.47
C SER A 84 -0.70 -5.85 -5.92
N ARG A 85 0.43 -5.35 -6.46
CA ARG A 85 0.97 -4.02 -6.11
C ARG A 85 0.04 -2.89 -6.55
N SER A 86 -0.42 -2.89 -7.80
CA SER A 86 -1.33 -1.84 -8.30
C SER A 86 -2.66 -1.83 -7.54
N SER A 87 -3.20 -3.01 -7.24
CA SER A 87 -4.40 -3.14 -6.41
C SER A 87 -4.16 -2.68 -4.97
N LEU A 88 -2.97 -2.91 -4.39
CA LEU A 88 -2.62 -2.44 -3.05
C LEU A 88 -2.52 -0.91 -3.01
N ILE A 89 -1.87 -0.31 -4.01
CA ILE A 89 -1.79 1.15 -4.14
C ILE A 89 -3.19 1.76 -4.25
N ARG A 90 -4.08 1.16 -5.07
CA ARG A 90 -5.47 1.62 -5.19
C ARG A 90 -6.17 1.57 -3.84
N PHE A 91 -6.04 0.45 -3.12
CA PHE A 91 -6.61 0.28 -1.78
C PHE A 91 -6.11 1.36 -0.80
N LEU A 92 -4.80 1.62 -0.76
CA LEU A 92 -4.24 2.66 0.12
C LEU A 92 -4.79 4.05 -0.20
N ILE A 93 -4.92 4.39 -1.48
CA ILE A 93 -5.47 5.68 -1.91
C ILE A 93 -6.93 5.81 -1.50
N GLU A 94 -7.73 4.75 -1.63
CA GLU A 94 -9.14 4.74 -1.23
C GLU A 94 -9.27 4.90 0.30
N GLU A 95 -8.52 4.12 1.08
CA GLU A 95 -8.52 4.22 2.55
C GLU A 95 -8.07 5.59 3.06
N TRP A 96 -7.07 6.21 2.43
CA TRP A 96 -6.60 7.55 2.85
C TRP A 96 -7.55 8.68 2.46
N LYS A 97 -8.42 8.44 1.49
CA LYS A 97 -9.45 9.40 1.06
C LYS A 97 -10.71 9.33 1.89
N ASP A 98 -10.95 8.24 2.61
CA ASP A 98 -12.15 8.13 3.46
C ASP A 98 -12.07 9.14 4.62
N GLU A 99 -13.07 10.02 4.67
CA GLU A 99 -13.09 11.24 5.49
C GLU A 99 -13.14 10.94 7.00
N LYS A 100 -13.74 9.81 7.39
CA LYS A 100 -13.87 9.39 8.80
C LYS A 100 -12.53 9.20 9.51
N ASP A 101 -11.52 8.90 8.70
CA ASP A 101 -10.18 8.51 9.09
C ASP A 101 -9.21 9.72 9.10
N ARG A 102 -9.62 10.87 8.53
CA ARG A 102 -8.88 12.14 8.57
C ARG A 102 -9.10 12.88 9.89
N GLU A 103 -10.35 12.94 10.35
CA GLU A 103 -10.73 13.66 11.57
C GLU A 103 -10.24 12.97 12.85
N HIS A 104 -10.35 11.64 12.94
CA HIS A 104 -9.84 10.88 14.09
C HIS A 104 -8.30 10.94 14.20
N ARG A 105 -7.58 10.96 13.07
CA ARG A 105 -6.11 10.97 13.08
C ARG A 105 -5.53 12.36 13.39
N GLN A 106 -6.21 13.46 13.09
CA GLN A 106 -5.74 14.79 13.50
C GLN A 106 -5.81 14.98 15.03
N GLN A 107 -6.76 14.36 15.72
CA GLN A 107 -6.88 14.45 17.18
C GLN A 107 -5.81 13.64 17.92
N ASP A 108 -5.47 12.43 17.44
CA ASP A 108 -4.42 11.59 18.05
C ASP A 108 -3.02 12.22 17.97
N TYR A 109 -2.70 12.94 16.88
CA TYR A 109 -1.39 13.60 16.72
C TYR A 109 -1.26 14.92 17.50
N LEU A 110 -2.36 15.50 17.99
CA LEU A 110 -2.38 16.71 18.82
C LEU A 110 -2.23 16.39 20.33
N HIS A 111 -2.25 15.11 20.71
CA HIS A 111 -2.32 14.67 22.11
C HIS A 111 -1.17 13.78 22.60
N ASP A 112 -0.12 13.54 21.80
CA ASP A 112 1.08 12.84 22.27
C ASP A 112 2.13 13.87 22.76
N PRO A 113 2.47 13.93 24.06
CA PRO A 113 3.41 14.89 24.64
C PRO A 113 4.89 14.66 24.29
#